data_AF-A0A1V1VXM9-F1
#
_entry.id   AF-A0A1V1VXM9-F1
#
_cell.length_a   1.000
_cell.length_b   1.000
_cell.length_c   1.000
_cell.angle_alpha   90.00
_cell.angle_beta   90.00
_cell.angle_gamma   90.00
#
_symmetry.space_group_name_H-M   'P 1'
#
loop_
_entity.id
_entity.type
_entity.pdbx_description
1 polymer ?
#
loop_
_entity_poly.entity_id
_entity_poly.type
_entity_poly.pdbx_seq_one_letter_code
_entity_poly.pdbx_strand_id
1 'polypeptide(L)'
;MVGATDWDAPAPVEGWAARDVVRHLVEWLPALLQGGAGVTLARGPSVDDDPVGAWRVHSDAVQALLDDPETPSKVLTNPHIGEVPLDEAVDRFYTADVFMHTWDLARATGQDETLDAEKCAVMLAGMEPMDEMLRASGQYGPRVDVPADADVQTRLIAFIGRDPRP
;
A
#
# COMPACT_ATOMS: atom_id res chain seq x y z
N MET A 1 22.29 1.15 -0.94
CA MET A 1 20.94 1.15 -1.54
C MET A 1 21.11 1.19 -3.04
N VAL A 2 21.00 0.05 -3.71
CA VAL A 2 20.94 0.02 -5.18
C VAL A 2 19.52 0.48 -5.51
N GLY A 3 19.36 1.70 -6.02
CA GLY A 3 18.04 2.23 -6.36
C GLY A 3 17.41 1.43 -7.51
N ALA A 4 16.09 1.48 -7.64
CA ALA A 4 15.40 0.97 -8.82
C ALA A 4 16.05 1.54 -10.09
N THR A 5 16.48 0.65 -11.00
CA THR A 5 17.15 1.05 -12.24
C THR A 5 16.23 1.03 -13.46
N ASP A 6 15.10 0.30 -13.36
CA ASP A 6 14.08 0.22 -14.39
C ASP A 6 12.70 0.48 -13.75
N TRP A 7 12.15 1.65 -14.04
CA TRP A 7 10.82 2.07 -13.56
C TRP A 7 9.68 1.58 -14.47
N ASP A 8 10.00 1.02 -15.64
CA ASP A 8 9.06 0.45 -16.60
C ASP A 8 8.97 -1.08 -16.49
N ALA A 9 9.78 -1.69 -15.62
CA ALA A 9 9.71 -3.10 -15.30
C ALA A 9 8.29 -3.46 -14.79
N PRO A 10 7.71 -4.59 -15.26
CA PRO A 10 6.38 -5.01 -14.82
C PRO A 10 6.37 -5.29 -13.31
N ALA A 11 5.37 -4.74 -12.63
CA ALA A 11 5.09 -5.05 -11.24
C ALA A 11 4.15 -6.28 -11.14
N PRO A 12 4.12 -6.96 -9.98
CA PRO A 12 3.21 -8.10 -9.77
C PRO A 12 1.72 -7.74 -9.80
N VAL A 13 1.38 -6.47 -9.63
CA VAL A 13 0.02 -5.96 -9.85
C VAL A 13 -0.26 -5.95 -11.36
N GLU A 14 -1.31 -6.64 -11.79
CA GLU A 14 -1.60 -6.82 -13.22
C GLU A 14 -1.71 -5.48 -13.95
N GLY A 15 -0.90 -5.33 -15.01
CA GLY A 15 -0.89 -4.14 -15.86
C GLY A 15 -0.09 -2.95 -15.32
N TRP A 16 0.56 -3.08 -14.15
CA TRP A 16 1.37 -2.01 -13.57
C TRP A 16 2.84 -2.17 -13.91
N ALA A 17 3.53 -1.05 -14.09
CA ALA A 17 4.97 -0.96 -14.00
C ALA A 17 5.42 -0.61 -12.56
N ALA A 18 6.70 -0.74 -12.25
CA ALA A 18 7.27 -0.36 -10.95
C ALA A 18 6.93 1.09 -10.55
N ARG A 19 6.89 2.03 -11.51
CA ARG A 19 6.46 3.42 -11.25
C ARG A 19 5.00 3.53 -10.83
N ASP A 20 4.13 2.64 -11.31
CA ASP A 20 2.70 2.71 -11.01
C ASP A 20 2.40 2.30 -9.56
N VAL A 21 3.26 1.47 -8.96
CA VAL A 21 3.21 1.20 -7.52
C VAL A 21 3.39 2.49 -6.72
N VAL A 22 4.40 3.29 -7.09
CA VAL A 22 4.63 4.60 -6.44
C VAL A 22 3.49 5.56 -6.74
N ARG A 23 3.05 5.63 -8.00
CA ARG A 23 1.92 6.45 -8.42
C ARG A 23 0.68 6.21 -7.59
N HIS A 24 0.31 4.94 -7.43
CA HIS A 24 -0.83 4.55 -6.63
C HIS A 24 -0.72 5.13 -5.23
N LEU A 25 0.38 4.81 -4.52
CA LEU A 25 0.59 5.21 -3.13
C LEU A 25 0.59 6.72 -2.92
N VAL A 26 1.11 7.51 -3.87
CA VAL A 26 1.15 8.97 -3.73
C VAL A 26 -0.13 9.68 -4.19
N GLU A 27 -1.03 9.01 -4.91
CA GLU A 27 -2.25 9.61 -5.46
C GLU A 27 -3.52 9.23 -4.70
N TRP A 28 -3.65 7.98 -4.21
CA TRP A 28 -4.91 7.53 -3.61
C TRP A 28 -5.14 8.11 -2.20
N LEU A 29 -4.09 8.13 -1.36
CA LEU A 29 -4.20 8.64 0.01
C LEU A 29 -4.58 10.13 0.05
N PRO A 30 -3.94 11.04 -0.71
CA PRO A 30 -4.32 12.45 -0.68
C PRO A 30 -5.77 12.68 -1.10
N ALA A 31 -6.28 11.91 -2.07
CA ALA A 31 -7.68 11.99 -2.48
C ALA A 31 -8.62 11.56 -1.34
N LEU A 32 -8.30 10.49 -0.61
CA LEU A 32 -9.07 10.05 0.55
C LEU A 32 -9.05 11.12 1.66
N LEU A 33 -7.88 11.65 1.99
CA LEU A 33 -7.70 12.66 3.05
C LEU A 33 -8.44 13.97 2.72
N GLN A 34 -8.36 14.42 1.47
CA GLN A 34 -9.08 15.62 1.04
C GLN A 34 -10.59 15.39 1.11
N GLY A 35 -11.08 14.28 0.55
CA GLY A 35 -12.51 14.02 0.45
C GLY A 35 -13.16 13.71 1.80
N GLY A 36 -12.43 13.05 2.70
CA GLY A 36 -12.98 12.60 3.99
C GLY A 36 -12.66 13.48 5.19
N ALA A 37 -11.63 14.31 5.13
CA ALA A 37 -11.20 15.14 6.26
C ALA A 37 -10.82 16.57 5.87
N GLY A 38 -10.91 16.95 4.58
CA GLY A 38 -10.48 18.26 4.10
C GLY A 38 -8.97 18.50 4.21
N VAL A 39 -8.18 17.46 4.45
CA VAL A 39 -6.72 17.54 4.62
C VAL A 39 -6.05 17.52 3.25
N THR A 40 -5.16 18.50 3.02
CA THR A 40 -4.36 18.57 1.78
C THR A 40 -2.90 18.31 2.10
N LEU A 41 -2.33 17.26 1.50
CA LEU A 41 -0.90 16.97 1.60
C LEU A 41 -0.09 17.77 0.58
N ALA A 42 1.19 18.01 0.89
CA ALA A 42 2.12 18.58 -0.08
C ALA A 42 2.28 17.64 -1.29
N ARG A 43 2.36 18.22 -2.49
CA ARG A 43 2.52 17.47 -3.74
C ARG A 43 3.97 17.56 -4.23
N GLY A 44 4.56 16.40 -4.51
CA GLY A 44 5.89 16.27 -5.11
C GLY A 44 5.90 16.44 -6.64
N PRO A 45 7.03 16.15 -7.30
CA PRO A 45 7.11 16.08 -8.76
C PRO A 45 6.18 14.98 -9.33
N SER A 46 6.03 14.96 -10.66
CA SER A 46 5.35 13.85 -11.33
C SER A 46 6.11 12.55 -11.10
N VAL A 47 5.38 11.45 -10.87
CA VAL A 47 5.96 10.10 -10.80
C VAL A 47 6.58 9.70 -12.14
N ASP A 48 6.13 10.25 -13.27
CA ASP A 48 6.78 9.96 -14.56
C ASP A 48 8.19 10.54 -14.67
N ASP A 49 8.43 11.68 -14.01
CA ASP A 49 9.68 12.42 -14.06
C ASP A 49 10.64 11.98 -12.95
N ASP A 50 10.12 11.83 -11.72
CA ASP A 50 10.90 11.47 -10.53
C ASP A 50 10.05 10.70 -9.50
N PRO A 51 9.90 9.36 -9.66
CA PRO A 51 9.19 8.52 -8.70
C PRO A 51 9.72 8.63 -7.27
N VAL A 52 11.05 8.74 -7.12
CA VAL A 52 11.70 8.79 -5.81
C VAL A 52 11.43 10.13 -5.12
N GLY A 53 11.50 11.24 -5.85
CA GLY A 53 11.15 12.56 -5.36
C GLY A 53 9.67 12.68 -5.01
N ALA A 54 8.78 12.10 -5.82
CA ALA A 54 7.35 12.04 -5.53
C ALA A 54 7.08 11.30 -4.22
N TRP A 55 7.68 10.12 -4.04
CA TRP A 55 7.56 9.33 -2.80
C TRP A 55 8.10 10.10 -1.59
N ARG A 56 9.29 10.71 -1.67
CA ARG A 56 9.89 11.45 -0.55
C ARG A 56 9.01 12.60 -0.07
N VAL A 57 8.53 13.44 -0.98
CA VAL A 57 7.64 14.55 -0.61
C VAL A 57 6.35 14.03 0.00
N HIS A 58 5.81 12.95 -0.56
CA HIS A 58 4.60 12.33 -0.03
C HIS A 58 4.81 11.75 1.38
N SER A 59 5.87 10.96 1.60
CA SER A 59 6.19 10.37 2.90
C SER A 59 6.44 11.44 3.97
N ASP A 60 7.15 12.51 3.61
CA ASP A 60 7.39 13.63 4.52
C ASP A 60 6.08 14.35 4.89
N ALA A 61 5.15 14.49 3.93
CA ALA A 61 3.84 15.10 4.19
C ALA A 61 2.95 14.22 5.07
N VAL A 62 2.96 12.90 4.87
CA VAL A 62 2.24 11.95 5.74
C VAL A 62 2.83 11.94 7.13
N GLN A 63 4.16 11.93 7.27
CA GLN A 63 4.82 12.01 8.58
C GLN A 63 4.47 13.32 9.30
N ALA A 64 4.54 14.46 8.61
CA ALA A 64 4.17 15.75 9.19
C ALA A 64 2.69 15.81 9.62
N LEU A 65 1.80 15.13 8.89
CA LEU A 65 0.40 14.98 9.29
C LEU A 65 0.28 14.18 10.60
N LEU A 66 1.02 13.08 10.74
CA LEU A 66 0.98 12.24 11.95
C LEU A 66 1.67 12.88 13.15
N ASP A 67 2.67 13.73 12.92
CA ASP A 67 3.38 14.48 13.96
C ASP A 67 2.57 15.68 14.49
N ASP A 68 1.53 16.11 13.77
CA ASP A 68 0.63 17.19 14.21
C ASP A 68 -0.22 16.70 15.41
N PRO A 69 -0.09 17.33 16.61
CA PRO A 69 -0.83 16.91 17.80
C PRO A 69 -2.36 17.05 17.66
N GLU A 70 -2.85 17.83 16.69
CA GLU A 70 -4.29 17.95 16.43
C GLU A 70 -4.83 16.78 15.60
N THR A 71 -3.96 15.99 14.95
CA THR A 71 -4.39 14.91 14.05
C THR A 71 -5.25 13.82 14.70
N PRO A 72 -4.95 13.33 15.92
CA PRO A 72 -5.82 12.38 16.62
C PRO A 72 -7.24 12.93 16.91
N SER A 73 -7.45 14.24 16.86
CA SER A 73 -8.78 14.86 17.04
C SER A 73 -9.57 15.01 15.73
N LYS A 74 -8.92 14.80 14.58
CA LYS A 74 -9.55 14.89 13.25
C LYS A 74 -10.27 13.57 12.93
N VAL A 75 -11.40 13.67 12.24
CA VAL A 75 -12.18 12.52 11.79
C VAL A 75 -12.15 12.46 10.27
N LEU A 76 -11.93 11.25 9.75
CA LEU A 76 -12.09 10.93 8.35
C LEU A 76 -13.45 10.29 8.14
N THR A 77 -14.28 10.92 7.31
CA THR A 77 -15.63 10.46 6.96
C THR A 77 -15.67 9.99 5.51
N ASN A 78 -16.02 8.73 5.25
CA ASN A 78 -16.18 8.24 3.88
C ASN A 78 -17.32 7.20 3.80
N PRO A 79 -18.13 7.21 2.72
CA PRO A 79 -19.31 6.35 2.60
C PRO A 79 -19.05 4.84 2.71
N HIS A 80 -17.83 4.38 2.40
CA HIS A 80 -17.46 2.97 2.39
C HIS A 80 -16.78 2.51 3.69
N ILE A 81 -16.16 3.44 4.44
CA ILE A 81 -15.43 3.12 5.69
C ILE A 81 -16.07 3.71 6.95
N GLY A 82 -17.07 4.58 6.80
CA GLY A 82 -17.71 5.28 7.91
C GLY A 82 -16.89 6.46 8.43
N GLU A 83 -17.00 6.71 9.73
CA GLU A 83 -16.22 7.72 10.45
C GLU A 83 -15.12 7.03 11.26
N VAL A 84 -13.87 7.45 11.06
CA VAL A 84 -12.69 6.88 11.72
C VAL A 84 -11.76 8.03 12.13
N PRO A 85 -11.11 8.00 13.31
CA PRO A 85 -10.04 8.93 13.64
C PRO A 85 -8.96 8.95 12.53
N LEU A 86 -8.46 10.14 12.18
CA LEU A 86 -7.61 10.31 11.00
C LEU A 86 -6.30 9.53 11.10
N ASP A 87 -5.66 9.53 12.26
CA ASP A 87 -4.46 8.75 12.56
C ASP A 87 -4.71 7.25 12.45
N GLU A 88 -5.81 6.75 13.02
CA GLU A 88 -6.21 5.35 12.89
C GLU A 88 -6.50 4.96 11.43
N ALA A 89 -7.09 5.85 10.65
CA ALA A 89 -7.35 5.61 9.23
C ALA A 89 -6.05 5.49 8.43
N VAL A 90 -5.07 6.36 8.69
CA VAL A 90 -3.74 6.28 8.05
C VAL A 90 -3.02 5.00 8.48
N ASP A 91 -2.99 4.69 9.77
CA ASP A 91 -2.38 3.47 10.30
C ASP A 91 -2.99 2.21 9.66
N ARG A 92 -4.32 2.08 9.68
CA ARG A 92 -4.99 0.85 9.22
C ARG A 92 -4.99 0.67 7.71
N PHE A 93 -5.21 1.74 6.95
CA PHE A 93 -5.41 1.62 5.51
C PHE A 93 -4.12 1.89 4.74
N TYR A 94 -3.44 2.99 5.03
CA TYR A 94 -2.30 3.40 4.25
C TYR A 94 -1.04 2.59 4.55
N THR A 95 -0.72 2.36 5.83
CA THR A 95 0.50 1.61 6.16
C THR A 95 0.41 0.15 5.74
N ALA A 96 -0.79 -0.45 5.79
CA ALA A 96 -1.06 -1.78 5.28
C ALA A 96 -0.79 -1.86 3.76
N ASP A 97 -1.27 -0.87 3.01
CA ASP A 97 -1.08 -0.80 1.56
C ASP A 97 0.40 -0.60 1.18
N VAL A 98 1.09 0.32 1.85
CA VAL A 98 2.55 0.52 1.70
C VAL A 98 3.31 -0.77 1.98
N PHE A 99 2.95 -1.52 3.04
CA PHE A 99 3.62 -2.78 3.38
C PHE A 99 3.47 -3.82 2.28
N MET A 100 2.27 -4.02 1.74
CA MET A 100 2.04 -4.97 0.64
C MET A 100 2.77 -4.53 -0.64
N HIS A 101 2.69 -3.23 -0.99
CA HIS A 101 3.33 -2.68 -2.18
C HIS A 101 4.86 -2.57 -2.08
N THR A 102 5.44 -2.65 -0.88
CA THR A 102 6.89 -2.81 -0.70
C THR A 102 7.37 -4.09 -1.37
N TRP A 103 6.61 -5.20 -1.25
CA TRP A 103 6.93 -6.44 -1.94
C TRP A 103 6.79 -6.30 -3.46
N ASP A 104 5.71 -5.68 -3.94
CA ASP A 104 5.49 -5.47 -5.37
C ASP A 104 6.65 -4.70 -6.01
N LEU A 105 7.10 -3.61 -5.36
CA LEU A 105 8.20 -2.80 -5.85
C LEU A 105 9.55 -3.53 -5.76
N ALA A 106 9.80 -4.27 -4.67
CA ALA A 106 11.02 -5.04 -4.51
C ALA A 106 11.16 -6.12 -5.59
N ARG A 107 10.08 -6.88 -5.84
CA ARG A 107 9.99 -7.90 -6.89
C ARG A 107 10.24 -7.29 -8.27
N ALA A 108 9.54 -6.20 -8.60
CA ALA A 108 9.66 -5.52 -9.89
C ALA A 108 11.07 -5.00 -10.19
N THR A 109 11.83 -4.66 -9.14
CA THR A 109 13.14 -4.00 -9.25
C THR A 109 14.32 -4.91 -8.89
N GLY A 110 14.05 -6.19 -8.63
CA GLY A 110 15.08 -7.18 -8.27
C GLY A 110 15.77 -6.91 -6.93
N GLN A 111 15.09 -6.23 -6.01
CA GLN A 111 15.58 -5.98 -4.64
C GLN A 111 15.22 -7.15 -3.70
N ASP A 112 15.69 -7.09 -2.46
CA ASP A 112 15.24 -8.01 -1.42
C ASP A 112 13.77 -7.75 -1.10
N GLU A 113 12.94 -8.74 -1.39
CA GLU A 113 11.50 -8.72 -1.19
C GLU A 113 11.07 -9.41 0.10
N THR A 114 12.02 -9.69 1.01
CA THR A 114 11.70 -10.25 2.32
C THR A 114 10.93 -9.23 3.16
N LEU A 115 9.70 -9.56 3.53
CA LEU A 115 8.86 -8.79 4.43
C LEU A 115 8.99 -9.32 5.88
N ASP A 116 8.59 -8.49 6.83
CA ASP A 116 8.51 -8.91 8.24
C ASP A 116 7.42 -9.98 8.42
N ALA A 117 7.83 -11.17 8.86
CA ALA A 117 6.93 -12.33 8.95
C ALA A 117 5.82 -12.14 9.98
N GLU A 118 6.07 -11.41 11.07
CA GLU A 118 5.06 -11.14 12.10
C GLU A 118 3.96 -10.22 11.56
N LYS A 119 4.35 -9.13 10.87
CA LYS A 119 3.41 -8.22 10.20
C LYS A 119 2.64 -8.95 9.11
N CYS A 120 3.28 -9.83 8.33
CA CYS A 120 2.60 -10.68 7.36
C CYS A 120 1.51 -11.55 8.02
N ALA A 121 1.83 -12.17 9.17
CA ALA A 121 0.87 -13.00 9.91
C ALA A 121 -0.33 -12.19 10.43
N VAL A 122 -0.06 -11.02 11.01
CA VAL A 122 -1.12 -10.11 11.51
C VAL A 122 -2.03 -9.65 10.38
N MET A 123 -1.46 -9.25 9.24
CA MET A 123 -2.24 -8.81 8.09
C MET A 123 -3.08 -9.94 7.51
N LEU A 124 -2.48 -11.10 7.27
CA LEU A 124 -3.21 -12.25 6.72
C LEU A 124 -4.37 -12.65 7.64
N ALA A 125 -4.14 -12.77 8.95
CA ALA A 125 -5.18 -13.12 9.91
C ALA A 125 -6.31 -12.06 9.99
N GLY A 126 -5.98 -10.78 9.83
CA GLY A 126 -6.96 -9.69 9.80
C GLY A 126 -7.78 -9.66 8.50
N MET A 127 -7.18 -10.04 7.37
CA MET A 127 -7.80 -9.97 6.04
C MET A 127 -8.61 -11.21 5.69
N GLU A 128 -8.22 -12.40 6.17
CA GLU A 128 -8.90 -13.68 5.87
C GLU A 128 -10.42 -13.65 6.14
N PRO A 129 -10.93 -13.09 7.26
CA PRO A 129 -12.36 -12.97 7.51
C PRO A 129 -13.11 -12.03 6.55
N MET A 130 -12.39 -11.16 5.86
CA MET A 130 -12.93 -10.13 4.96
C MET A 130 -12.77 -10.49 3.47
N ASP A 131 -12.34 -11.71 3.14
CA ASP A 131 -11.97 -12.10 1.78
C ASP A 131 -13.03 -11.75 0.72
N GLU A 132 -14.29 -12.16 0.92
CA GLU A 132 -15.37 -11.88 -0.04
C GLU A 132 -15.53 -10.36 -0.29
N MET A 133 -15.49 -9.56 0.77
CA MET A 133 -15.58 -8.10 0.68
C MET A 133 -14.35 -7.51 -0.06
N LEU A 134 -13.15 -8.01 0.22
CA LEU A 134 -11.92 -7.58 -0.42
C LEU A 134 -11.90 -7.94 -1.92
N ARG A 135 -12.43 -9.09 -2.32
CA ARG A 135 -12.58 -9.45 -3.74
C ARG A 135 -13.64 -8.60 -4.43
N ALA A 136 -14.78 -8.36 -3.77
CA ALA A 136 -15.85 -7.53 -4.30
C ALA A 136 -15.45 -6.05 -4.49
N SER A 137 -14.42 -5.57 -3.78
CA SER A 137 -13.91 -4.20 -3.97
C SER A 137 -13.18 -4.01 -5.30
N GLY A 138 -12.69 -5.09 -5.93
CA GLY A 138 -11.86 -5.05 -7.13
C GLY A 138 -10.40 -4.61 -6.90
N GLN A 139 -10.01 -4.29 -5.66
CA GLN A 139 -8.64 -3.88 -5.31
C GLN A 139 -7.70 -5.08 -5.08
N TYR A 140 -8.27 -6.26 -4.90
CA TYR A 140 -7.54 -7.50 -4.66
C TYR A 140 -7.90 -8.52 -5.74
N GLY A 141 -6.87 -9.09 -6.37
CA GLY A 141 -7.03 -10.14 -7.37
C GLY A 141 -7.54 -11.46 -6.76
N PRO A 142 -7.89 -12.46 -7.60
CA PRO A 142 -8.21 -13.79 -7.11
C PRO A 142 -7.03 -14.37 -6.32
N ARG A 143 -7.31 -15.15 -5.28
CA ARG A 143 -6.25 -15.84 -4.54
C ARG A 143 -5.43 -16.73 -5.48
N VAL A 144 -4.12 -16.76 -5.28
CA VAL A 144 -3.23 -17.71 -5.95
C VAL A 144 -3.08 -18.96 -5.07
N ASP A 145 -3.14 -20.13 -5.67
CA ASP A 145 -2.94 -21.38 -4.94
C ASP A 145 -1.45 -21.56 -4.58
N VAL A 146 -1.18 -21.81 -3.29
CA VAL A 146 0.15 -22.10 -2.75
C VAL A 146 0.10 -23.34 -1.85
N PRO A 147 1.22 -24.06 -1.65
CA PRO A 147 1.28 -25.17 -0.71
C PRO A 147 0.78 -24.78 0.69
N ALA A 148 0.10 -25.70 1.37
CA ALA A 148 -0.47 -25.45 2.70
C ALA A 148 0.61 -25.18 3.77
N ASP A 149 1.84 -25.65 3.55
CA ASP A 149 3.02 -25.45 4.39
C ASP A 149 3.90 -24.27 3.92
N ALA A 150 3.44 -23.49 2.94
CA ALA A 150 4.12 -22.25 2.54
C ALA A 150 4.25 -21.29 3.72
N ASP A 151 5.34 -20.51 3.72
CA ASP A 151 5.57 -19.49 4.72
C ASP A 151 4.49 -18.40 4.67
N VAL A 152 4.40 -17.61 5.75
CA VAL A 152 3.32 -16.65 5.94
C VAL A 152 3.35 -15.48 4.95
N GLN A 153 4.53 -15.06 4.49
CA GLN A 153 4.64 -14.04 3.45
C GLN A 153 4.09 -14.59 2.14
N THR A 154 4.52 -15.77 1.71
CA THR A 154 4.01 -16.44 0.52
C THR A 154 2.48 -16.56 0.55
N ARG A 155 1.91 -16.95 1.70
CA ARG A 155 0.46 -17.03 1.89
C ARG A 155 -0.22 -15.66 1.82
N LEU A 156 0.37 -14.61 2.40
CA LEU A 156 -0.19 -13.25 2.31
C LEU A 156 -0.20 -12.76 0.87
N ILE A 157 0.93 -12.84 0.16
CA ILE A 157 1.07 -12.40 -1.25
C ILE A 157 0.08 -13.15 -2.15
N ALA A 158 -0.01 -14.47 -1.97
CA ALA A 158 -0.97 -15.30 -2.68
C ALA A 158 -2.43 -14.93 -2.32
N PHE A 159 -2.72 -14.66 -1.05
CA PHE A 159 -4.03 -14.22 -0.60
C PHE A 159 -4.43 -12.93 -1.32
N ILE A 160 -3.59 -11.90 -1.33
CA ILE A 160 -3.91 -10.62 -1.97
C ILE A 160 -3.97 -10.72 -3.50
N GLY A 161 -3.61 -11.85 -4.09
CA GLY A 161 -3.82 -12.16 -5.51
C GLY A 161 -2.63 -11.84 -6.40
N ARG A 162 -1.42 -11.87 -5.83
CA ARG A 162 -0.17 -11.81 -6.57
C ARG A 162 0.44 -13.20 -6.63
N ASP A 163 1.23 -13.48 -7.66
CA ASP A 163 1.93 -14.75 -7.81
C ASP A 163 3.28 -14.72 -7.07
N PRO A 164 3.46 -15.46 -5.96
CA PRO A 164 4.70 -15.44 -5.21
C PRO A 164 5.81 -16.28 -5.87
N ARG A 165 5.50 -17.07 -6.90
CA ARG A 165 6.49 -17.94 -7.55
C ARG A 165 7.60 -17.11 -8.23
N PRO A 166 8.84 -17.65 -8.31
CA PRO A 166 9.96 -16.97 -8.97
C PRO A 166 9.79 -16.87 -10.49
#